data_AF-A0A1Z5RCT3-F1
#
_entry.id   AF-A0A1Z5RCT3-F1
#
_cell.length_a   1.000
_cell.length_b   1.000
_cell.length_c   1.000
_cell.angle_alpha   90.00
_cell.angle_beta   90.00
_cell.angle_gamma   90.00
#
_symmetry.space_group_name_H-M   'P 1'
#
loop_
_entity.id
_entity.type
_entity.pdbx_description
1 polymer ?
#
loop_
_entity_poly.entity_id
_entity_poly.type
_entity_poly.pdbx_seq_one_letter_code
_entity_poly.pdbx_strand_id
1 'polypeptide(L)'
;MDSISRRFPYLIEQKPEDGDEDAQAAKIDWKIIEDDVDKPFVASGLEFMPLPVMHGEGYICLGFLFGRRSKVAYLSDVSRFLPKTEHVISKSGAGQLDLLILEANTLHGVGDSFSAHLTLSESLDAIKRIRPKGALLIGMGHFFEHQRENQMLAEWSIREGIPVQLAHDGLRIFIDL
;
A
#
# COMPACT_ATOMS: atom_id res chain seq x y z
N MET A 1 -20.77 1.09 8.18
CA MET A 1 -21.54 2.24 7.69
C MET A 1 -22.30 2.96 8.82
N ASP A 2 -22.87 2.23 9.77
CA ASP A 2 -23.65 2.81 10.88
C ASP A 2 -22.88 3.79 11.77
N SER A 3 -21.61 3.49 12.09
CA SER A 3 -20.76 4.38 12.89
C SER A 3 -20.54 5.74 12.22
N ILE A 4 -20.35 5.74 10.89
CA ILE A 4 -20.14 6.96 10.10
C ILE A 4 -21.46 7.73 10.00
N SER A 5 -22.57 7.04 9.72
CA SER A 5 -23.90 7.66 9.67
C SER A 5 -24.28 8.33 10.99
N ARG A 6 -23.93 7.70 12.13
CA ARG A 6 -24.19 8.24 13.47
C ARG A 6 -23.33 9.46 13.81
N ARG A 7 -22.07 9.50 13.37
CA ARG A 7 -21.12 10.59 13.70
C ARG A 7 -21.16 11.73 12.70
N PHE A 8 -21.45 11.43 11.44
CA PHE A 8 -21.40 12.36 10.31
C PHE A 8 -22.66 12.23 9.44
N PRO A 9 -23.86 12.47 10.01
CA PRO A 9 -25.12 12.24 9.31
C PRO A 9 -25.26 13.11 8.05
N TYR A 10 -24.67 14.31 8.03
CA TYR A 10 -24.71 15.23 6.90
C TYR A 10 -23.96 14.72 5.65
N LEU A 11 -23.04 13.76 5.81
CA LEU A 11 -22.30 13.12 4.70
C LEU A 11 -23.08 11.97 4.04
N ILE A 12 -24.18 11.53 4.65
CA ILE A 12 -25.03 10.45 4.13
C ILE A 12 -26.18 11.06 3.33
N GLU A 13 -26.67 10.35 2.32
CA GLU A 13 -27.93 10.70 1.67
C GLU A 13 -29.05 10.69 2.72
N GLN A 14 -29.64 11.86 2.94
CA GLN A 14 -30.84 12.01 3.77
C GLN A 14 -32.01 12.33 2.85
N LYS A 15 -33.21 11.85 3.18
CA LYS A 15 -34.42 12.37 2.54
C LYS A 15 -34.51 13.86 2.91
N PRO A 16 -34.78 14.76 1.95
CA PRO A 16 -34.97 16.16 2.29
C PRO A 16 -36.15 16.28 3.27
N GLU A 17 -35.93 16.95 4.40
CA GLU A 17 -37.04 17.48 5.20
C GLU A 17 -37.54 18.75 4.50
N ASP A 18 -38.85 18.94 4.47
CA ASP A 18 -39.48 20.10 3.82
C ASP A 18 -38.88 21.41 4.36
N GLY A 19 -38.02 22.07 3.57
CA GLY A 19 -37.51 23.42 3.84
C GLY A 19 -36.00 23.63 3.93
N ASP A 20 -35.16 22.60 3.76
CA ASP A 20 -33.69 22.76 3.77
C ASP A 20 -33.07 22.30 2.44
N GLU A 21 -33.43 23.01 1.36
CA GLU A 21 -32.90 22.75 0.00
C GLU A 21 -31.44 23.25 -0.18
N ASP A 22 -30.87 23.94 0.81
CA ASP A 22 -29.57 24.64 0.71
C ASP A 22 -28.38 23.90 1.34
N ALA A 23 -28.56 22.70 1.91
CA ALA A 23 -27.47 21.92 2.51
C ALA A 23 -26.56 21.26 1.45
N GLN A 24 -25.67 22.04 0.83
CA GLN A 24 -24.65 21.61 -0.15
C GLN A 24 -23.47 20.80 0.45
N ALA A 25 -23.72 19.95 1.43
CA ALA A 25 -22.67 19.08 1.97
C ALA A 25 -22.33 17.98 0.96
N ALA A 26 -21.03 17.75 0.73
CA ALA A 26 -20.56 16.60 -0.06
C ALA A 26 -21.11 15.29 0.53
N LYS A 27 -21.57 14.39 -0.34
CA LYS A 27 -22.14 13.10 0.05
C LYS A 27 -21.14 11.98 -0.21
N ILE A 28 -21.14 10.96 0.66
CA ILE A 28 -20.35 9.75 0.50
C ILE A 28 -21.09 8.80 -0.43
N ASP A 29 -20.53 8.55 -1.62
CA ASP A 29 -20.92 7.46 -2.49
C ASP A 29 -20.10 6.20 -2.14
N TRP A 30 -20.76 5.21 -1.54
CA TRP A 30 -20.12 3.97 -1.13
C TRP A 30 -19.89 3.05 -2.33
N LYS A 31 -18.62 2.78 -2.64
CA LYS A 31 -18.23 1.68 -3.54
C LYS A 31 -17.65 0.55 -2.70
N ILE A 32 -18.50 -0.42 -2.38
CA ILE A 32 -18.14 -1.57 -1.53
C ILE A 32 -17.60 -2.66 -2.44
N ILE A 33 -16.39 -3.13 -2.15
CA ILE A 33 -15.80 -4.31 -2.79
C ILE A 33 -16.30 -5.57 -2.08
N GLU A 34 -16.29 -6.70 -2.79
CA GLU A 34 -16.69 -7.98 -2.19
C GLU A 34 -15.73 -8.38 -1.06
N ASP A 35 -16.28 -9.00 0.00
CA ASP A 35 -15.51 -9.56 1.11
C ASP A 35 -14.88 -10.90 0.71
N ASP A 36 -14.08 -10.87 -0.35
CA ASP A 36 -13.40 -12.01 -0.94
C ASP A 36 -12.08 -11.53 -1.54
N VAL A 37 -10.97 -11.89 -0.89
CA VAL A 37 -9.63 -11.47 -1.29
C VAL A 37 -9.18 -12.06 -2.63
N ASP A 38 -9.87 -13.09 -3.13
CA ASP A 38 -9.57 -13.70 -4.43
C ASP A 38 -10.37 -13.05 -5.57
N LYS A 39 -11.27 -12.10 -5.28
CA LYS A 39 -12.05 -11.38 -6.29
C LYS A 39 -11.45 -10.01 -6.63
N PRO A 40 -11.06 -9.79 -7.89
CA PRO A 40 -10.65 -8.46 -8.32
C PRO A 40 -11.86 -7.53 -8.39
N PHE A 41 -11.60 -6.23 -8.32
CA PHE A 41 -12.60 -5.18 -8.51
C PHE A 41 -12.07 -4.09 -9.43
N VAL A 42 -12.99 -3.31 -10.02
CA VAL A 42 -12.62 -2.17 -10.88
C VAL A 42 -12.93 -0.87 -10.17
N ALA A 43 -11.93 0.00 -10.08
CA ALA A 43 -12.07 1.37 -9.60
C ALA A 43 -11.38 2.32 -10.57
N SER A 44 -12.06 3.40 -10.98
CA SER A 44 -11.52 4.39 -11.91
C SER A 44 -10.97 3.79 -13.22
N GLY A 45 -11.58 2.71 -13.72
CA GLY A 45 -11.15 2.02 -14.95
C GLY A 45 -9.94 1.10 -14.79
N LEU A 46 -9.37 0.99 -13.59
CA LEU A 46 -8.28 0.07 -13.26
C LEU A 46 -8.82 -1.14 -12.51
N GLU A 47 -8.36 -2.32 -12.90
CA GLU A 47 -8.62 -3.57 -12.19
C GLU A 47 -7.58 -3.74 -11.08
N PHE A 48 -8.07 -3.99 -9.86
CA PHE A 48 -7.27 -4.20 -8.66
C PHE A 48 -7.48 -5.61 -8.16
N MET A 49 -6.38 -6.31 -7.87
CA MET A 49 -6.37 -7.59 -7.17
C MET A 49 -5.95 -7.34 -5.72
N PRO A 50 -6.79 -7.68 -4.72
CA PRO A 50 -6.40 -7.60 -3.31
C PRO A 50 -5.18 -8.48 -3.01
N LEU A 51 -4.28 -8.00 -2.16
CA LEU A 51 -3.10 -8.70 -1.68
C LEU A 51 -3.15 -8.77 -0.15
N PRO A 52 -3.62 -9.88 0.45
CA PRO A 52 -3.69 -10.00 1.90
C PRO A 52 -2.28 -10.04 2.50
N VAL A 53 -2.02 -9.19 3.48
CA VAL A 53 -0.77 -9.14 4.25
C VAL A 53 -1.09 -8.98 5.74
N MET A 54 -0.15 -9.34 6.61
CA MET A 54 -0.34 -9.19 8.04
C MET A 54 -0.01 -7.76 8.46
N HIS A 55 -0.82 -7.20 9.36
CA HIS A 55 -0.55 -5.96 10.07
C HIS A 55 -0.60 -6.24 11.58
N GLY A 56 0.54 -6.66 12.12
CA GLY A 56 0.64 -7.22 13.47
C GLY A 56 0.09 -8.64 13.57
N GLU A 57 -0.12 -9.13 14.79
CA GLU A 57 -0.63 -10.48 15.04
C GLU A 57 -2.15 -10.51 14.94
N GLY A 58 -2.68 -11.45 14.15
CA GLY A 58 -4.13 -11.70 14.06
C GLY A 58 -4.94 -10.72 13.22
N TYR A 59 -4.30 -9.76 12.52
CA TYR A 59 -4.99 -8.80 11.68
C TYR A 59 -4.44 -8.82 10.24
N ILE A 60 -5.33 -9.01 9.27
CA ILE A 60 -5.03 -8.98 7.84
C ILE A 60 -5.45 -7.62 7.29
N CYS A 61 -4.51 -6.92 6.69
CA CYS A 61 -4.78 -5.76 5.86
C CYS A 61 -4.65 -6.12 4.38
N LEU A 62 -5.16 -5.25 3.52
CA LEU A 62 -5.11 -5.43 2.06
C LEU A 62 -4.14 -4.42 1.47
N GLY A 63 -3.12 -4.92 0.81
CA GLY A 63 -2.49 -4.19 -0.28
C GLY A 63 -3.18 -4.50 -1.61
N PHE A 64 -2.69 -3.92 -2.70
CA PHE A 64 -3.31 -4.06 -4.01
C PHE A 64 -2.30 -4.22 -5.13
N LEU A 65 -2.56 -5.16 -6.03
CA LEU A 65 -1.87 -5.35 -7.30
C LEU A 65 -2.73 -4.77 -8.42
N PHE A 66 -2.15 -3.96 -9.30
CA PHE A 66 -2.84 -3.37 -10.44
C PHE A 66 -1.89 -3.10 -11.62
N GLY A 67 -2.48 -2.78 -12.77
CA GLY A 67 -1.76 -2.55 -14.03
C GLY A 67 -1.60 -3.82 -14.87
N ARG A 68 -2.02 -3.72 -16.14
CA ARG A 68 -1.97 -4.79 -17.15
C ARG A 68 -0.67 -4.77 -17.94
N ARG A 69 -0.16 -3.58 -18.27
CA ARG A 69 1.10 -3.40 -19.02
C ARG A 69 2.29 -3.32 -18.08
N SER A 70 2.17 -2.51 -17.04
CA SER A 70 3.17 -2.42 -15.96
C SER A 70 2.53 -2.84 -14.65
N LYS A 71 3.07 -3.89 -14.01
CA LYS A 71 2.53 -4.43 -12.77
C LYS A 71 3.02 -3.63 -11.56
N VAL A 72 2.09 -3.08 -10.79
CA VAL A 72 2.37 -2.29 -9.59
C VAL A 72 1.72 -2.96 -8.38
N ALA A 73 2.49 -3.16 -7.32
CA ALA A 73 1.94 -3.55 -6.01
C ALA A 73 2.09 -2.39 -5.01
N TYR A 74 1.02 -2.04 -4.32
CA TYR A 74 1.01 -1.08 -3.23
C TYR A 74 0.68 -1.79 -1.91
N LEU A 75 1.62 -1.78 -0.98
CA LEU A 75 1.53 -2.47 0.31
C LEU A 75 1.95 -1.52 1.43
N SER A 76 0.98 -1.03 2.21
CA SER A 76 1.19 -0.26 3.44
C SER A 76 0.78 -1.08 4.66
N ASP A 77 1.21 -0.67 5.85
CA ASP A 77 0.88 -1.26 7.13
C ASP A 77 1.16 -2.77 7.15
N VAL A 78 2.39 -3.15 6.76
CA VAL A 78 2.77 -4.56 6.62
C VAL A 78 3.71 -4.91 7.77
N SER A 79 3.45 -6.01 8.48
CA SER A 79 4.42 -6.66 9.36
C SER A 79 5.00 -7.93 8.75
N ARG A 80 4.19 -8.64 7.96
CA ARG A 80 4.61 -9.92 7.35
C ARG A 80 3.83 -10.23 6.08
N PHE A 81 4.56 -10.75 5.09
CA PHE A 81 3.97 -11.28 3.87
C PHE A 81 3.41 -12.68 4.09
N LEU A 82 2.21 -12.94 3.59
CA LEU A 82 1.71 -14.30 3.45
C LEU A 82 2.42 -14.99 2.28
N PRO A 83 2.73 -16.31 2.36
CA PRO A 83 3.43 -17.00 1.29
C PRO A 83 2.75 -16.90 -0.09
N LYS A 84 1.40 -16.94 -0.11
CA LYS A 84 0.61 -16.76 -1.34
C LYS A 84 0.82 -15.37 -1.94
N THR A 85 0.79 -14.33 -1.10
CA THR A 85 0.98 -12.94 -1.51
C THR A 85 2.39 -12.69 -2.04
N GLU A 86 3.42 -13.14 -1.32
CA GLU A 86 4.82 -13.00 -1.76
C GLU A 86 5.07 -13.76 -3.08
N HIS A 87 4.46 -14.94 -3.27
CA HIS A 87 4.53 -15.67 -4.54
C HIS A 87 3.91 -14.89 -5.70
N VAL A 88 2.75 -14.26 -5.51
CA VAL A 88 2.06 -13.51 -6.57
C VAL A 88 2.89 -12.32 -7.07
N ILE A 89 3.64 -11.67 -6.17
CA ILE A 89 4.38 -10.44 -6.49
C ILE A 89 5.86 -10.64 -6.78
N SER A 90 6.41 -11.84 -6.57
CA SER A 90 7.84 -12.09 -6.74
C SER A 90 8.22 -12.50 -8.16
N LYS A 91 9.42 -12.10 -8.58
CA LYS A 91 10.02 -12.48 -9.86
C LYS A 91 10.11 -14.00 -10.05
N SER A 92 10.36 -14.75 -8.98
CA SER A 92 10.43 -16.21 -8.99
C SER A 92 9.06 -16.90 -8.90
N GLY A 93 7.99 -16.16 -8.62
CA GLY A 93 6.63 -16.66 -8.54
C GLY A 93 5.81 -16.31 -9.78
N ALA A 94 4.73 -15.54 -9.61
CA ALA A 94 3.76 -15.24 -10.68
C ALA A 94 4.17 -14.07 -11.61
N GLY A 95 5.34 -13.47 -11.38
CA GLY A 95 5.97 -12.53 -12.30
C GLY A 95 6.60 -11.33 -11.61
N GLN A 96 7.59 -10.74 -12.29
CA GLN A 96 8.29 -9.56 -11.79
C GLN A 96 7.39 -8.32 -11.80
N LEU A 97 7.32 -7.60 -10.69
CA LEU A 97 6.70 -6.27 -10.64
C LEU A 97 7.55 -5.23 -11.37
N ASP A 98 6.90 -4.28 -12.03
CA ASP A 98 7.53 -3.07 -12.54
C ASP A 98 7.80 -2.07 -11.40
N LEU A 99 6.87 -1.97 -10.45
CA LEU A 99 7.00 -1.12 -9.28
C LEU A 99 6.43 -1.78 -8.03
N LEU A 100 7.20 -1.77 -6.95
CA LEU A 100 6.73 -2.11 -5.61
C LEU A 100 6.72 -0.87 -4.73
N ILE A 101 5.56 -0.50 -4.20
CA ILE A 101 5.43 0.54 -3.18
C ILE A 101 5.22 -0.20 -1.84
N LEU A 102 6.17 -0.07 -0.93
CA LEU A 102 6.25 -0.86 0.29
C LEU A 102 6.53 0.02 1.50
N GLU A 103 5.97 -0.32 2.65
CA GLU A 103 6.28 0.35 3.92
C GLU A 103 7.75 0.22 4.36
N ALA A 104 8.25 1.21 5.11
CA ALA A 104 9.44 1.13 5.96
C ALA A 104 9.26 2.07 7.18
N ASN A 105 8.78 1.55 8.30
CA ASN A 105 8.33 2.38 9.43
C ASN A 105 9.47 2.89 10.34
N THR A 106 10.44 2.03 10.66
CA THR A 106 11.61 2.37 11.49
C THR A 106 12.91 1.97 10.80
N LEU A 107 14.03 2.61 11.13
CA LEU A 107 15.32 2.32 10.46
C LEU A 107 15.85 0.92 10.78
N HIS A 108 15.81 0.55 12.05
CA HIS A 108 16.41 -0.66 12.59
C HIS A 108 15.58 -1.22 13.74
N GLY A 109 15.88 -2.46 14.09
CA GLY A 109 15.13 -3.25 15.05
C GLY A 109 14.66 -4.52 14.34
N VAL A 110 14.70 -5.64 15.04
CA VAL A 110 13.90 -6.80 14.62
C VAL A 110 12.52 -6.49 15.19
N GLY A 111 11.50 -6.40 14.34
CA GLY A 111 10.14 -6.37 14.86
C GLY A 111 9.96 -7.59 15.75
N ASP A 112 9.55 -7.40 17.00
CA ASP A 112 9.06 -8.55 17.75
C ASP A 112 7.80 -9.09 17.05
N SER A 113 7.33 -10.26 17.44
CA SER A 113 6.13 -10.87 16.85
C SER A 113 4.87 -9.98 16.95
N PHE A 114 4.94 -8.87 17.68
CA PHE A 114 3.87 -7.91 17.90
C PHE A 114 4.03 -6.63 17.08
N SER A 115 5.14 -6.44 16.36
CA SER A 115 5.31 -5.29 15.48
C SER A 115 4.27 -5.31 14.39
N ALA A 116 3.54 -4.19 14.25
CA ALA A 116 2.54 -4.04 13.21
C ALA A 116 3.13 -3.63 11.86
N HIS A 117 4.42 -3.29 11.84
CA HIS A 117 5.09 -2.66 10.72
C HIS A 117 6.47 -3.26 10.44
N LEU A 118 6.90 -3.19 9.19
CA LEU A 118 8.23 -3.58 8.74
C LEU A 118 9.22 -2.46 9.06
N THR A 119 10.40 -2.84 9.54
CA THR A 119 11.57 -1.97 9.56
C THR A 119 12.17 -1.82 8.16
N LEU A 120 12.98 -0.80 7.94
CA LEU A 120 13.71 -0.58 6.69
C LEU A 120 14.54 -1.81 6.29
N SER A 121 15.19 -2.46 7.26
CA SER A 121 15.97 -3.68 6.99
C SER A 121 15.09 -4.81 6.47
N GLU A 122 13.94 -5.05 7.11
CA GLU A 122 13.01 -6.11 6.70
C GLU A 122 12.37 -5.81 5.35
N SER A 123 12.06 -4.54 5.05
CA SER A 123 11.58 -4.09 3.76
C SER A 123 12.61 -4.29 2.66
N LEU A 124 13.88 -3.98 2.90
CA LEU A 124 14.96 -4.22 1.95
C LEU A 124 15.18 -5.72 1.71
N ASP A 125 15.08 -6.55 2.75
CA ASP A 125 15.15 -8.00 2.61
C ASP A 125 13.96 -8.55 1.80
N ALA A 126 12.75 -8.03 2.03
CA ALA A 126 11.59 -8.36 1.22
C ALA A 126 11.78 -7.95 -0.25
N ILE A 127 12.28 -6.74 -0.52
CA ILE A 127 12.60 -6.27 -1.88
C ILE A 127 13.62 -7.19 -2.55
N LYS A 128 14.65 -7.66 -1.83
CA LYS A 128 15.63 -8.62 -2.36
C LYS A 128 15.02 -9.97 -2.74
N ARG A 129 14.03 -10.46 -1.98
CA ARG A 129 13.32 -11.72 -2.28
C ARG A 129 12.33 -11.55 -3.43
N ILE A 130 11.55 -10.47 -3.41
CA ILE A 130 10.52 -10.16 -4.40
C ILE A 130 11.14 -9.77 -5.75
N ARG A 131 12.23 -9.01 -5.75
CA ARG A 131 12.97 -8.50 -6.91
C ARG A 131 12.12 -7.72 -7.93
N PRO A 132 11.44 -6.63 -7.54
CA PRO A 132 10.78 -5.73 -8.50
C PRO A 132 11.82 -5.05 -9.42
N LYS A 133 11.36 -4.41 -10.51
CA LYS A 133 12.22 -3.57 -11.36
C LYS A 133 12.57 -2.23 -10.71
N GLY A 134 11.76 -1.78 -9.75
CA GLY A 134 12.04 -0.66 -8.86
C GLY A 134 11.12 -0.68 -7.65
N ALA A 135 11.54 -0.04 -6.56
CA ALA A 135 10.71 0.10 -5.36
C ALA A 135 10.72 1.51 -4.78
N LEU A 136 9.61 1.88 -4.16
CA LEU A 136 9.43 3.11 -3.39
C LEU A 136 9.05 2.74 -1.96
N LEU A 137 9.74 3.32 -0.99
CA LEU A 137 9.46 3.10 0.41
C LEU A 137 8.55 4.21 0.96
N ILE A 138 7.50 3.83 1.70
CA ILE A 138 6.51 4.73 2.31
C ILE A 138 6.37 4.45 3.81
N GLY A 139 5.57 5.24 4.52
CA GLY A 139 5.27 4.99 5.94
C GLY A 139 6.41 5.26 6.91
N MET A 140 7.44 6.00 6.48
CA MET A 140 8.60 6.36 7.30
C MET A 140 8.19 7.11 8.56
N GLY A 141 8.67 6.64 9.71
CA GLY A 141 8.56 7.35 10.97
C GLY A 141 9.42 8.62 10.99
N HIS A 142 9.19 9.47 11.99
CA HIS A 142 9.83 10.79 12.10
C HIS A 142 11.35 10.77 12.33
N PHE A 143 11.94 9.60 12.57
CA PHE A 143 13.39 9.43 12.74
C PHE A 143 14.14 9.29 11.41
N PHE A 144 13.43 9.12 10.29
CA PHE A 144 14.05 9.12 8.97
C PHE A 144 14.42 10.55 8.57
N GLU A 145 15.67 10.72 8.19
CA GLU A 145 16.18 11.87 7.47
C GLU A 145 16.21 11.52 5.97
N HIS A 146 15.27 12.11 5.23
CA HIS A 146 14.93 11.67 3.88
C HIS A 146 16.12 11.62 2.91
N GLN A 147 16.97 12.64 2.95
CA GLN A 147 18.12 12.79 2.07
C GLN A 147 19.23 11.79 2.43
N ARG A 148 19.55 11.66 3.71
CA ARG A 148 20.57 10.75 4.24
C ARG A 148 20.22 9.31 3.93
N GLU A 149 18.99 8.88 4.23
CA GLU A 149 18.59 7.50 3.93
C GLU A 149 18.52 7.25 2.44
N ASN A 150 18.11 8.22 1.62
CA ASN A 150 18.17 8.08 0.16
C ASN A 150 19.60 7.95 -0.38
N GLN A 151 20.59 8.60 0.23
CA GLN A 151 22.00 8.41 -0.14
C GLN A 151 22.45 6.97 0.13
N MET A 152 22.10 6.41 1.29
CA MET A 152 22.35 5.01 1.62
C MET A 152 21.61 4.06 0.66
N LEU A 153 20.36 4.36 0.33
CA LEU A 153 19.55 3.55 -0.59
C LEU A 153 20.10 3.60 -2.02
N ALA A 154 20.72 4.69 -2.45
CA ALA A 154 21.39 4.76 -3.75
C ALA A 154 22.57 3.76 -3.83
N GLU A 155 23.41 3.70 -2.79
CA GLU A 155 24.49 2.71 -2.70
C GLU A 155 23.96 1.28 -2.64
N TRP A 156 22.91 1.05 -1.86
CA TRP A 156 22.23 -0.24 -1.79
C TRP A 156 21.67 -0.64 -3.16
N SER A 157 21.04 0.29 -3.87
CA SER A 157 20.44 0.05 -5.19
C SER A 157 21.46 -0.39 -6.22
N ILE A 158 22.64 0.24 -6.23
CA ILE A 158 23.75 -0.13 -7.12
C ILE A 158 24.22 -1.56 -6.80
N ARG A 159 24.39 -1.88 -5.51
CA ARG A 159 24.88 -3.20 -5.08
C ARG A 159 23.91 -4.33 -5.42
N GLU A 160 22.61 -4.12 -5.19
CA GLU A 160 21.59 -5.16 -5.37
C GLU A 160 21.01 -5.19 -6.79
N GLY A 161 21.25 -4.15 -7.59
CA GLY A 161 20.71 -4.02 -8.94
C GLY A 161 19.20 -3.75 -8.97
N ILE A 162 18.64 -3.20 -7.90
CA ILE A 162 17.23 -2.85 -7.77
C ILE A 162 17.15 -1.37 -7.34
N PRO A 163 16.65 -0.46 -8.19
CA PRO A 163 16.42 0.93 -7.81
C PRO A 163 15.43 1.03 -6.65
N VAL A 164 15.86 1.62 -5.53
CA VAL A 164 15.04 1.86 -4.33
C VAL A 164 15.28 3.28 -3.82
N GLN A 165 14.21 3.96 -3.42
CA GLN A 165 14.27 5.27 -2.75
C GLN A 165 13.08 5.42 -1.78
N LEU A 166 13.21 6.31 -0.81
CA LEU A 166 12.08 6.80 -0.03
C LEU A 166 11.19 7.67 -0.91
N ALA A 167 9.88 7.43 -0.85
CA ALA A 167 8.89 8.30 -1.46
C ALA A 167 8.82 9.65 -0.74
N HIS A 168 8.12 10.63 -1.33
CA HIS A 168 7.85 11.91 -0.70
C HIS A 168 6.52 12.47 -1.19
N ASP A 169 5.97 13.41 -0.43
CA ASP A 169 4.74 14.09 -0.80
C ASP A 169 4.91 14.81 -2.15
N GLY A 170 3.93 14.62 -3.03
CA GLY A 170 3.95 15.17 -4.39
C GLY A 170 4.82 14.38 -5.39
N LEU A 171 5.45 13.26 -5.00
CA LEU A 171 6.15 12.37 -5.93
C LEU A 171 5.19 11.89 -7.02
N ARG A 172 5.62 12.01 -8.29
CA ARG A 172 4.88 11.54 -9.46
C ARG A 172 5.69 10.49 -10.20
N ILE A 173 5.06 9.36 -10.49
CA ILE A 173 5.65 8.27 -11.26
C ILE A 173 4.90 8.14 -12.58
N PHE A 174 5.62 8.26 -13.69
CA PHE A 174 5.07 8.07 -15.02
C PHE A 174 5.23 6.61 -15.41
N ILE A 175 4.13 5.87 -15.37
CA ILE A 175 4.08 4.43 -15.64
C ILE A 175 2.88 4.11 -16.52
N ASP A 176 3.06 3.20 -17.48
CA ASP A 176 2.00 2.75 -18.39
C ASP A 176 1.28 1.56 -17.75
N LEU A 177 0.16 1.82 -17.08
CA LEU A 177 -0.63 0.83 -16.35
C LEU A 177 -1.40 -0.11 -17.29
#